data_AF-A0A2P5VZ26-F1
#
_entry.id   AF-A0A2P5VZ26-F1
#
_cell.length_a   1.000
_cell.length_b   1.000
_cell.length_c   1.000
_cell.angle_alpha   90.00
_cell.angle_beta   90.00
_cell.angle_gamma   90.00
#
_symmetry.space_group_name_H-M   'P 1'
#
loop_
_entity.id
_entity.type
_entity.pdbx_description
1 polymer ?
#
loop_
_entity_poly.entity_id
_entity_poly.type
_entity_poly.pdbx_seq_one_letter_code
_entity_poly.pdbx_strand_id
1 'polypeptide(L)'
;MIARLGEGTSYTSSKLPPKPLGIREFEGSPFCRIVQEVLVELELLHNQHSCPQGSPKRRILYEKAGHFQVPYLEDPNTGGANV
;
A
#
# COMPACT_ATOMS: atom_id res chain seq x y z
N MET A 1 -17.37 5.42 -5.98
CA MET A 1 -15.99 5.76 -6.36
C MET A 1 -15.90 7.28 -6.35
N ILE A 2 -15.00 7.86 -5.56
CA ILE A 2 -14.82 9.33 -5.49
C ILE A 2 -14.09 9.75 -6.77
N ALA A 3 -14.59 10.75 -7.49
CA ALA A 3 -13.91 11.28 -8.66
C ALA A 3 -12.66 12.05 -8.22
N ARG A 4 -11.49 11.68 -8.75
CA ARG A 4 -10.20 12.31 -8.49
C ARG A 4 -9.58 12.79 -9.80
N LEU A 5 -10.01 13.97 -10.26
CA LEU A 5 -9.56 14.52 -11.54
C LEU A 5 -8.11 15.00 -11.44
N GLY A 6 -7.20 14.37 -12.19
CA GLY A 6 -5.79 14.76 -12.28
C GLY A 6 -4.82 13.94 -11.41
N GLU A 7 -5.33 13.23 -10.40
CA GLU A 7 -4.52 12.36 -9.53
C GLU A 7 -4.08 11.11 -10.31
N GLY A 8 -2.87 10.61 -10.01
CA GLY A 8 -2.23 9.49 -10.70
C GLY A 8 -1.62 9.82 -12.06
N THR A 9 -1.60 11.11 -12.45
CA THR A 9 -1.17 11.55 -13.80
C THR A 9 0.18 12.28 -13.81
N SER A 10 0.65 12.77 -12.65
CA SER A 10 1.97 13.38 -12.49
C SER A 10 2.89 12.42 -11.72
N TYR A 11 4.21 12.57 -11.86
CA TYR A 11 5.15 11.78 -11.08
C TYR A 11 6.32 12.64 -10.59
N THR A 12 6.84 12.29 -9.42
CA THR A 12 8.03 12.85 -8.78
C THR A 12 9.01 11.71 -8.57
N SER A 13 10.23 11.86 -9.09
CA SER A 13 11.20 10.77 -9.02
C SER A 13 11.70 10.51 -7.60
N SER A 14 11.70 9.24 -7.20
CA SER A 14 12.24 8.81 -5.90
C SER A 14 13.63 8.21 -5.99
N LYS A 15 14.32 8.22 -4.85
CA LYS A 15 15.52 7.41 -4.66
C LYS A 15 15.10 5.97 -4.43
N LEU A 16 15.65 5.05 -5.24
CA LEU A 16 15.40 3.63 -5.08
C LEU A 16 15.84 3.16 -3.68
N PRO A 17 14.93 2.66 -2.84
CA PRO A 17 15.29 2.12 -1.55
C PRO A 17 16.05 0.80 -1.70
N PRO A 18 16.92 0.42 -0.75
CA PRO A 18 17.62 -0.86 -0.79
C PRO A 18 16.70 -2.08 -0.77
N LYS A 19 15.52 -1.95 -0.15
CA LYS A 19 14.48 -2.99 -0.12
C LYS A 19 13.14 -2.39 -0.56
N PRO A 20 12.34 -3.11 -1.37
CA PRO A 20 11.02 -2.65 -1.78
C PRO A 20 10.05 -2.57 -0.59
N LEU A 21 9.16 -1.59 -0.62
CA LEU A 21 8.07 -1.46 0.36
C LEU A 21 7.08 -2.62 0.19
N GLY A 22 6.54 -3.16 1.29
CA GLY A 22 5.51 -4.19 1.26
C GLY A 22 4.13 -3.58 1.48
N ILE A 23 3.17 -3.80 0.58
CA ILE A 23 1.82 -3.26 0.73
C ILE A 23 0.81 -4.39 0.75
N ARG A 24 -0.12 -4.32 1.69
CA ARG A 24 -1.28 -5.21 1.77
C ARG A 24 -2.54 -4.42 1.52
N GLU A 25 -3.31 -4.88 0.55
CA GLU A 25 -4.41 -4.10 0.01
C GLU A 25 -5.57 -4.98 -0.44
N PHE A 26 -6.69 -4.35 -0.69
CA PHE A 26 -7.87 -4.97 -1.25
C PHE A 26 -8.42 -4.05 -2.34
N GLU A 27 -8.46 -4.52 -3.58
CA GLU A 27 -8.89 -3.75 -4.76
C GLU A 27 -10.31 -3.16 -4.59
N GLY A 28 -11.19 -3.86 -3.88
CA GLY A 28 -12.53 -3.36 -3.58
C GLY A 28 -12.59 -2.20 -2.58
N SER A 29 -11.47 -1.83 -1.94
CA SER A 29 -11.41 -0.70 -1.00
C SER A 29 -11.03 0.60 -1.72
N PRO A 30 -11.85 1.67 -1.62
CA PRO A 30 -11.54 2.96 -2.24
C PRO A 30 -10.26 3.59 -1.67
N PHE A 31 -9.89 3.27 -0.42
CA PHE A 31 -8.67 3.78 0.21
C PHE A 31 -7.40 3.16 -0.36
N CYS A 32 -7.45 1.89 -0.81
CA CYS A 32 -6.30 1.24 -1.42
C CYS A 32 -5.94 1.90 -2.76
N ARG A 33 -6.94 2.29 -3.55
CA ARG A 33 -6.74 3.02 -4.79
C ARG A 33 -6.00 4.35 -4.60
N ILE A 34 -6.36 5.09 -3.55
CA ILE A 34 -5.68 6.36 -3.21
C ILE A 34 -4.20 6.13 -2.93
N VAL A 35 -3.87 5.11 -2.14
CA VAL A 35 -2.49 4.79 -1.80
C VAL A 35 -1.69 4.32 -3.03
N GLN A 36 -2.30 3.54 -3.91
CA GLN A 36 -1.67 3.13 -5.18
C GLN A 36 -1.33 4.33 -6.06
N GLU A 37 -2.29 5.25 -6.23
CA GLU A 37 -2.07 6.49 -6.99
C GLU A 37 -0.86 7.24 -6.42
N VAL A 38 -0.81 7.47 -5.11
CA VAL A 38 0.31 8.17 -4.45
C VAL A 38 1.65 7.45 -4.62
N LEU A 39 1.69 6.12 -4.52
CA LEU A 39 2.94 5.37 -4.66
C LEU A 39 3.49 5.42 -6.09
N VAL A 40 2.60 5.40 -7.07
CA VAL A 40 2.96 5.56 -8.49
C VAL A 40 3.41 7.00 -8.75
N GLU A 41 2.69 8.00 -8.23
CA GLU A 41 3.08 9.40 -8.33
C GLU A 41 4.44 9.67 -7.69
N LEU A 42 4.80 8.96 -6.63
CA LEU A 42 6.11 9.10 -5.98
C LEU A 42 7.18 8.19 -6.58
N GLU A 43 6.91 7.42 -7.63
CA GLU A 43 7.82 6.40 -8.19
C GLU A 43 8.45 5.48 -7.12
N LEU A 44 7.72 5.15 -6.04
CA LEU A 44 8.26 4.35 -4.95
C LEU A 44 8.21 2.87 -5.30
N LEU A 45 9.34 2.18 -5.20
CA LEU A 45 9.39 0.74 -5.44
C LEU A 45 8.65 -0.03 -4.34
N HIS A 46 7.61 -0.76 -4.72
CA HIS A 46 6.75 -1.47 -3.78
C HIS A 46 6.23 -2.81 -4.34
N ASN A 47 5.94 -3.75 -3.44
CA ASN A 47 5.34 -5.05 -3.72
C ASN A 47 3.91 -5.09 -3.18
N GLN A 48 2.94 -5.27 -4.06
CA GLN A 48 1.53 -5.39 -3.68
C GLN A 48 1.15 -6.84 -3.34
N HIS A 49 0.46 -7.00 -2.22
CA HIS A 49 -0.10 -8.26 -1.75
C HIS A 49 -1.61 -8.12 -1.56
N SER A 50 -2.38 -8.62 -2.51
CA SER A 50 -3.84 -8.62 -2.43
C SER A 50 -4.35 -9.51 -1.31
N CYS A 51 -5.24 -8.96 -0.49
CA CYS A 51 -5.89 -9.59 0.65
C CYS A 51 -7.43 -9.48 0.52
N PRO A 52 -8.04 -10.20 -0.44
CA PRO A 52 -9.48 -10.13 -0.67
C PRO A 52 -10.28 -10.68 0.51
N GLN A 53 -11.57 -10.34 0.56
CA GLN A 53 -12.47 -10.84 1.59
C GLN A 53 -12.50 -12.37 1.62
N GLY A 54 -12.44 -12.95 2.83
CA GLY A 54 -12.36 -14.40 3.04
C GLY A 54 -11.00 -15.04 2.76
N SER A 55 -10.00 -14.30 2.28
CA SER A 55 -8.68 -14.88 2.01
C SER A 55 -7.93 -15.25 3.30
N PRO A 56 -7.25 -16.41 3.35
CA PRO A 56 -6.35 -16.75 4.46
C PRO A 56 -5.19 -15.76 4.60
N LYS A 57 -4.84 -15.00 3.54
CA LYS A 57 -3.83 -13.94 3.58
C LYS A 57 -4.18 -12.81 4.55
N ARG A 58 -5.46 -12.64 4.89
CA ARG A 58 -5.91 -11.67 5.92
C ARG A 58 -5.36 -12.01 7.29
N ARG A 59 -5.12 -13.30 7.58
CA ARG A 59 -4.53 -13.74 8.84
C ARG A 59 -3.11 -13.20 9.00
N ILE A 60 -2.33 -13.17 7.91
CA ILE A 60 -0.96 -12.63 7.91
C ILE A 60 -0.96 -11.14 8.28
N LEU A 61 -1.93 -10.37 7.75
CA LEU A 61 -2.06 -8.96 8.13
C LEU A 61 -2.46 -8.80 9.60
N TYR A 62 -3.40 -9.62 10.07
CA TYR A 62 -3.83 -9.60 11.46
C TYR A 62 -2.71 -10.00 12.44
N GLU A 63 -1.91 -11.01 12.10
CA GLU A 63 -0.73 -11.43 12.88
C GLU A 63 0.33 -10.31 12.95
N LYS A 64 0.48 -9.51 11.89
CA LYS A 64 1.43 -8.39 11.84
C LYS A 64 0.94 -7.13 12.56
N ALA A 65 -0.33 -6.75 12.36
CA ALA A 65 -0.88 -5.47 12.81
C ALA A 65 -1.77 -5.57 14.06
N GLY A 66 -2.14 -6.78 14.50
CA GLY A 66 -3.09 -7.04 15.60
C GLY A 66 -4.56 -6.75 15.25
N HIS A 67 -4.82 -6.17 14.07
CA HIS A 67 -6.16 -5.87 13.56
C HIS A 67 -6.16 -5.96 12.03
N PHE A 68 -7.36 -5.99 11.44
CA PHE A 68 -7.49 -5.97 9.98
C PHE A 68 -7.86 -4.57 9.50
N GLN A 69 -6.90 -3.86 8.93
CA GLN A 69 -7.12 -2.59 8.24
C GLN A 69 -6.28 -2.53 6.97
N VAL A 70 -6.92 -2.16 5.86
CA VAL A 70 -6.27 -1.98 4.56
C VAL A 70 -6.58 -0.57 4.05
N PRO A 71 -5.65 0.08 3.33
CA PRO A 71 -4.30 -0.39 2.98
C PRO A 71 -3.36 -0.45 4.20
N TYR A 72 -2.39 -1.35 4.18
CA TYR A 72 -1.33 -1.47 5.19
C TYR A 72 0.04 -1.46 4.52
N LEU A 73 0.90 -0.54 4.93
CA LEU A 73 2.25 -0.32 4.37
C LEU A 73 3.31 -0.79 5.38
N GLU A 74 4.20 -1.66 4.92
CA GLU A 74 5.33 -2.19 5.66
C GLU A 74 6.62 -1.67 4.99
N ASP A 75 7.33 -0.77 5.67
CA ASP A 75 8.63 -0.29 5.21
C ASP A 75 9.77 -1.06 5.90
N PRO A 76 10.51 -1.93 5.18
CA PRO A 76 11.64 -2.65 5.74
C PRO A 76 12.90 -1.79 5.90
N ASN A 77 12.89 -0.53 5.44
CA ASN A 77 14.04 0.38 5.49
C ASN A 77 13.97 1.35 6.68
N THR A 78 12.77 1.63 7.18
CA THR A 78 12.56 2.48 8.36
C THR A 78 12.33 1.59 9.58
N GLY A 79 13.17 1.71 10.61
CA GLY A 79 13.10 0.92 11.85
C GLY A 79 11.86 1.16 12.74
N GLY A 80 10.74 1.61 12.17
CA GLY A 80 9.49 1.89 12.85
C GLY A 80 8.38 2.11 11.82
N ALA A 81 7.55 1.08 11.63
CA ALA A 81 6.28 1.22 10.93
C ALA A 81 5.33 2.09 11.77
N ASN A 82 4.74 3.14 11.19
CA ASN A 82 3.43 3.72 11.56
C ASN A 82 3.15 4.98 10.72
N VAL A 83 2.31 4.84 9.70
CA VAL A 83 1.37 5.89 9.24
C VAL A 83 0.07 5.18 8.86
#